data_AF-A0A9D7Q572-F1
#
_entry.id   AF-A0A9D7Q572-F1
#
_cell.length_a   1.000
_cell.length_b   1.000
_cell.length_c   1.000
_cell.angle_alpha   90.00
_cell.angle_beta   90.00
_cell.angle_gamma   90.00
#
_symmetry.space_group_name_H-M   'P 1'
#
loop_
_entity.id
_entity.type
_entity.pdbx_description
1 polymer ?
#
loop_
_entity_poly.entity_id
_entity_poly.type
_entity_poly.pdbx_seq_one_letter_code
_entity_poly.pdbx_strand_id
1 'polypeptide(L)'
;MEQENHQDQKLDYSQMWDGVYYLSFFIFFILVVIPNLPKSLTLNGYYPIAMVIYGTIGVFTGIGVYRLVRNASDKLKWVIIIVLYVLVVYQLLSHVDRFMVPN
;
A
#
# COMPACT_ATOMS: atom_id res chain seq x y z
N MET A 1 -44.02 21.60 -7.57
CA MET A 1 -43.65 20.20 -7.33
C MET A 1 -42.20 20.06 -7.77
N GLU A 2 -41.29 20.46 -6.90
CA GLU A 2 -39.86 20.27 -7.11
C GLU A 2 -39.56 18.81 -6.80
N GLN A 3 -39.44 18.00 -7.84
CA GLN A 3 -38.86 16.67 -7.70
C GLN A 3 -37.36 16.88 -7.47
N GLU A 4 -36.96 16.89 -6.21
CA GLU A 4 -35.57 16.65 -5.83
C GLU A 4 -35.19 15.27 -6.35
N ASN A 5 -34.58 15.27 -7.52
CA ASN A 5 -33.92 14.13 -8.14
C ASN A 5 -32.62 13.89 -7.39
N HIS A 6 -32.73 13.46 -6.12
CA HIS A 6 -31.65 12.75 -5.43
C HIS A 6 -31.56 11.39 -6.12
N GLN A 7 -31.01 11.40 -7.34
CA GLN A 7 -30.28 10.24 -7.82
C GLN A 7 -29.31 9.90 -6.72
N ASP A 8 -29.60 8.81 -6.01
CA ASP A 8 -28.62 8.03 -5.30
C ASP A 8 -27.38 7.96 -6.18
N GLN A 9 -26.43 8.86 -5.94
CA GLN A 9 -25.06 8.69 -6.36
C GLN A 9 -24.65 7.42 -5.63
N LYS A 10 -24.87 6.28 -6.29
CA LYS A 10 -24.27 5.00 -5.93
C LYS A 10 -22.80 5.31 -5.78
N LEU A 11 -22.37 5.53 -4.55
CA LEU A 11 -21.00 5.88 -4.21
C LEU A 11 -20.16 4.77 -4.84
N ASP A 12 -19.43 5.11 -5.91
CA ASP A 12 -18.64 4.13 -6.63
C ASP A 12 -17.39 3.84 -5.80
N TYR A 13 -17.54 2.95 -4.82
CA TYR A 13 -16.47 2.51 -3.94
C TYR A 13 -15.31 1.87 -4.70
N SER A 14 -15.47 1.57 -6.00
CA SER A 14 -14.40 1.08 -6.88
C SER A 14 -13.18 2.00 -6.87
N GLN A 15 -13.38 3.32 -6.97
CA GLN A 15 -12.26 4.29 -6.96
C GLN A 15 -11.58 4.38 -5.59
N MET A 16 -12.34 4.17 -4.51
CA MET A 16 -11.78 4.11 -3.16
C MET A 16 -10.87 2.89 -3.02
N TRP A 17 -11.29 1.73 -3.53
CA TRP A 17 -10.50 0.51 -3.51
C TRP A 17 -9.20 0.63 -4.32
N ASP A 18 -9.25 1.27 -5.49
CA ASP A 18 -8.06 1.60 -6.27
C ASP A 18 -7.02 2.35 -5.42
N GLY A 19 -7.43 3.47 -4.80
CA GLY A 19 -6.55 4.27 -3.95
C GLY A 19 -5.98 3.50 -2.76
N VAL A 20 -6.80 2.69 -2.10
CA VAL A 20 -6.36 1.86 -0.97
C VAL A 20 -5.31 0.84 -1.39
N TYR A 21 -5.49 0.19 -2.54
CA TYR A 21 -4.50 -0.77 -3.06
C TYR A 21 -3.19 -0.08 -3.41
N TYR A 22 -3.24 1.06 -4.09
CA TYR A 22 -2.02 1.76 -4.51
C TYR A 22 -1.22 2.23 -3.30
N LEU A 23 -1.90 2.80 -2.31
CA LEU A 23 -1.29 3.26 -1.07
C LEU A 23 -0.75 2.07 -0.24
N SER A 24 -1.51 0.98 -0.12
CA SER A 24 -1.09 -0.18 0.68
C SER A 24 0.16 -0.83 0.13
N PHE A 25 0.25 -1.01 -1.19
CA PHE A 25 1.44 -1.56 -1.82
C PHE A 25 2.61 -0.56 -1.81
N PHE A 26 2.35 0.75 -1.95
CA PHE A 26 3.38 1.78 -1.79
C PHE A 26 4.02 1.71 -0.40
N ILE A 27 3.20 1.68 0.66
CA ILE A 27 3.66 1.56 2.06
C ILE A 27 4.43 0.26 2.25
N PHE A 28 3.91 -0.86 1.75
CA PHE A 28 4.57 -2.16 1.84
C PHE A 28 5.97 -2.14 1.20
N PHE A 29 6.10 -1.61 -0.02
CA PHE A 29 7.39 -1.53 -0.68
C PHE A 29 8.38 -0.63 0.07
N ILE A 30 7.92 0.50 0.60
CA ILE A 30 8.81 1.43 1.30
C ILE A 30 9.22 0.91 2.68
N LEU A 31 8.27 0.40 3.46
CA LEU A 31 8.53 0.01 4.85
C LEU A 31 9.00 -1.43 5.00
N VAL A 32 8.67 -2.32 4.07
CA VAL A 32 9.04 -3.74 4.13
C VAL A 32 10.11 -4.09 3.11
N VAL A 33 9.95 -3.69 1.85
CA VAL A 33 10.90 -4.12 0.81
C VAL A 33 12.23 -3.36 0.91
N ILE A 34 12.23 -2.03 0.95
CA ILE A 34 13.48 -1.24 0.99
C ILE A 34 14.41 -1.64 2.16
N PRO A 35 13.93 -1.80 3.41
CA PRO A 35 14.82 -2.15 4.52
C PRO A 35 15.42 -3.55 4.43
N ASN A 36 14.76 -4.46 3.71
CA ASN A 36 15.20 -5.85 3.51
C ASN A 36 16.06 -6.02 2.24
N LEU A 37 16.25 -4.96 1.44
CA LEU A 37 17.10 -5.02 0.24
C LEU A 37 18.59 -4.85 0.58
N PRO A 38 19.49 -5.56 -0.12
CA PRO A 38 20.93 -5.35 0.02
C PRO A 38 21.31 -3.93 -0.41
N LYS A 39 22.36 -3.36 0.21
CA LYS A 39 22.81 -1.98 -0.01
C LYS A 39 23.14 -1.64 -1.47
N SER A 40 23.49 -2.64 -2.28
CA SER A 40 23.69 -2.51 -3.72
C SER A 40 22.42 -2.11 -4.47
N LEU A 41 21.26 -2.60 -4.01
CA LEU A 41 19.95 -2.35 -4.63
C LEU A 41 19.26 -1.09 -4.07
N THR A 42 19.78 -0.50 -3.00
CA THR A 42 19.33 0.79 -2.44
C THR A 42 20.20 1.96 -2.90
N LEU A 43 20.91 1.81 -4.02
CA LEU A 43 21.75 2.85 -4.66
C LEU A 43 22.78 3.44 -3.70
N ASN A 44 23.58 2.59 -3.04
CA ASN A 44 24.58 3.00 -2.05
C ASN A 44 23.99 3.78 -0.85
N GLY A 45 22.74 3.49 -0.47
CA GLY A 45 22.10 4.12 0.69
C GLY A 45 21.45 5.47 0.39
N TYR A 46 21.27 5.84 -0.88
CA TYR A 46 20.47 7.01 -1.27
C TYR A 46 18.98 6.72 -1.12
N TYR A 47 18.53 6.73 0.14
CA TYR A 47 17.18 6.38 0.57
C TYR A 47 16.05 7.15 -0.15
N PRO A 48 16.17 8.46 -0.47
CA PRO A 48 15.11 9.17 -1.18
C PRO A 48 14.88 8.65 -2.61
N ILE A 49 15.94 8.31 -3.34
CA ILE A 49 15.82 7.80 -4.72
C ILE A 49 15.25 6.38 -4.68
N ALA A 50 15.70 5.55 -3.73
CA ALA A 50 15.13 4.23 -3.51
C ALA A 50 13.63 4.32 -3.18
N MET A 51 13.20 5.25 -2.33
CA MET A 51 11.78 5.49 -2.03
C MET A 51 10.97 5.81 -3.28
N VAL A 52 11.47 6.66 -4.18
CA VAL A 52 10.77 6.97 -5.42
C VAL A 52 10.67 5.74 -6.31
N ILE A 53 11.79 5.05 -6.56
CA ILE A 53 11.82 3.88 -7.46
C ILE A 53 10.92 2.75 -6.93
N TYR A 54 11.15 2.32 -5.69
CA TYR A 54 10.41 1.20 -5.09
C TYR A 54 8.98 1.60 -4.73
N GLY A 55 8.73 2.87 -4.38
CA GLY A 55 7.38 3.40 -4.21
C GLY A 55 6.60 3.34 -5.53
N THR A 56 7.20 3.76 -6.65
CA THR A 56 6.58 3.65 -7.98
C THR A 56 6.31 2.19 -8.34
N ILE A 57 7.26 1.28 -8.09
CA ILE A 57 7.04 -0.17 -8.29
C ILE A 57 5.88 -0.67 -7.42
N GLY A 58 5.79 -0.23 -6.17
CA GLY A 58 4.68 -0.54 -5.27
C GLY A 58 3.34 -0.09 -5.82
N VAL A 59 3.24 1.14 -6.35
CA VAL A 59 2.01 1.66 -6.98
C VAL A 59 1.62 0.81 -8.19
N PHE A 60 2.55 0.51 -9.10
CA PHE A 60 2.27 -0.35 -10.26
C PHE A 60 1.86 -1.76 -9.86
N THR A 61 2.48 -2.31 -8.81
CA THR A 61 2.09 -3.61 -8.25
C THR A 61 0.66 -3.54 -7.68
N GLY A 62 0.32 -2.47 -6.96
CA GLY A 62 -1.03 -2.22 -6.45
C GLY A 62 -2.08 -2.14 -7.56
N ILE A 63 -1.77 -1.46 -8.67
CA ILE A 63 -2.62 -1.42 -9.88
C ILE A 63 -2.81 -2.84 -10.45
N GLY A 64 -1.72 -3.61 -10.57
CA GLY A 64 -1.76 -4.98 -11.06
C GLY A 64 -2.64 -5.88 -10.20
N VAL A 65 -2.41 -5.88 -8.88
CA VAL A 65 -3.18 -6.71 -7.94
C VAL A 65 -4.64 -6.27 -7.90
N TYR A 66 -4.93 -4.97 -7.85
CA TYR A 66 -6.31 -4.49 -7.89
C TYR A 66 -7.03 -4.93 -9.16
N ARG A 67 -6.39 -4.84 -10.34
CA ARG A 67 -6.98 -5.32 -11.60
C ARG A 67 -7.32 -6.81 -11.57
N LEU A 68 -6.53 -7.62 -10.86
CA LEU A 68 -6.81 -9.05 -10.68
C LEU A 68 -7.99 -9.29 -9.73
N VAL A 69 -8.14 -8.46 -8.68
CA VAL A 69 -9.18 -8.64 -7.65
C VAL A 69 -10.37 -7.70 -7.81
N ARG A 70 -10.44 -6.90 -8.88
CA ARG A 70 -11.51 -5.91 -9.11
C ARG A 70 -12.91 -6.54 -9.06
N ASN A 71 -13.03 -7.75 -9.60
CA ASN A 71 -14.28 -8.52 -9.67
C ASN A 71 -14.45 -9.50 -8.49
N ALA A 72 -13.52 -9.53 -7.54
CA ALA A 72 -13.59 -10.40 -6.39
C ALA A 72 -14.47 -9.82 -5.28
N SER A 73 -14.87 -10.67 -4.33
CA SER A 73 -15.61 -10.24 -3.14
C SER A 73 -14.79 -9.24 -2.31
N ASP A 74 -15.47 -8.26 -1.72
CA ASP A 74 -14.85 -7.26 -0.84
C ASP A 74 -14.14 -7.91 0.37
N LYS A 75 -14.58 -9.10 0.81
CA LYS A 75 -13.88 -9.88 1.84
C LYS A 75 -12.46 -10.25 1.40
N LEU A 76 -12.29 -10.70 0.15
CA LEU A 76 -10.97 -11.02 -0.38
C LEU A 76 -10.12 -9.76 -0.49
N LYS A 77 -10.72 -8.64 -0.90
CA LYS A 77 -10.02 -7.37 -1.01
C LYS A 77 -9.47 -6.91 0.34
N TRP A 78 -10.28 -7.04 1.40
CA TRP A 78 -9.89 -6.75 2.78
C TRP A 78 -8.80 -7.70 3.28
N VAL A 79 -8.90 -9.00 3.01
CA VAL A 79 -7.89 -9.99 3.45
C VAL A 79 -6.51 -9.64 2.90
N ILE A 80 -6.41 -9.25 1.63
CA ILE A 80 -5.12 -8.85 1.02
C ILE A 80 -4.52 -7.65 1.74
N ILE A 81 -5.33 -6.63 2.03
CA ILE A 81 -4.88 -5.43 2.75
C ILE A 81 -4.43 -5.81 4.17
N ILE A 82 -5.24 -6.59 4.89
CA ILE A 82 -4.89 -7.03 6.25
C ILE A 82 -3.55 -7.77 6.25
N VAL A 83 -3.34 -8.69 5.31
CA VAL A 83 -2.07 -9.42 5.18
C VAL A 83 -0.91 -8.46 4.93
N LEU A 84 -1.06 -7.48 4.02
CA LEU A 84 -0.02 -6.47 3.78
C LEU A 84 0.31 -5.67 5.04
N TYR A 85 -0.71 -5.21 5.78
CA TYR A 85 -0.51 -4.42 6.99
C TYR A 85 0.08 -5.25 8.13
N VAL A 86 -0.26 -6.54 8.25
CA VAL A 86 0.38 -7.45 9.20
C VAL A 86 1.88 -7.56 8.90
N LEU A 87 2.27 -7.67 7.63
CA LEU A 87 3.68 -7.69 7.23
C LEU A 87 4.39 -6.37 7.54
N VAL A 88 3.73 -5.23 7.27
CA VAL A 88 4.27 -3.90 7.62
C VAL A 88 4.48 -3.77 9.13
N VAL A 89 3.48 -4.13 9.93
CA VAL A 89 3.57 -4.07 11.39
C VAL A 89 4.64 -5.01 11.91
N TYR A 90 4.72 -6.23 11.39
CA TYR A 90 5.77 -7.18 11.75
C TYR A 90 7.18 -6.63 11.46
N GLN A 91 7.37 -5.99 10.30
CA GLN A 91 8.63 -5.35 9.95
C GLN A 91 8.96 -4.19 10.89
N LEU A 92 7.97 -3.35 11.22
CA LEU A 92 8.15 -2.24 12.15
C LEU A 92 8.55 -2.75 13.53
N LEU A 93 7.82 -3.74 14.08
CA LEU A 93 8.10 -4.34 15.40
C LEU A 93 9.47 -5.00 15.46
N SER A 94 9.86 -5.76 14.43
CA SER A 94 11.18 -6.40 14.37
C SER A 94 12.36 -5.43 14.26
N HIS A 95 12.09 -4.18 13.88
CA HIS A 95 13.09 -3.13 13.75
C HIS A 95 12.80 -1.93 14.66
N VAL A 96 11.97 -2.09 15.68
CA VAL A 96 11.64 -1.06 16.67
C VAL A 96 12.90 -0.50 17.33
N ASP A 97 13.92 -1.33 17.53
CA ASP A 97 15.21 -0.92 18.11
C ASP A 97 15.93 0.16 17.28
N ARG A 98 15.65 0.30 15.98
CA ARG A 98 16.18 1.40 15.14
C ARG A 98 15.41 2.71 15.32
N PHE A 99 14.20 2.66 15.89
CA PHE A 99 13.32 3.81 16.09
C PHE A 99 13.18 4.21 17.57
N MET A 100 13.60 3.35 18.51
CA MET A 100 13.74 3.73 19.91
C MET A 100 14.99 4.60 20.08
N VAL A 101 14.80 5.77 20.67
CA VAL A 101 15.90 6.67 21.07
C VAL A 101 16.78 5.89 22.05
N PRO A 102 18.11 5.82 21.85
CA PRO A 102 18.99 5.16 22.81
C PRO A 102 18.88 5.89 24.15
N ASN A 103 18.63 5.13 25.23
CA ASN A 103 18.66 5.64 26.61
C ASN A 103 20.05 6.19 26.96
#